data_AF-I4I689-F1
#
_entry.id   AF-I4I689-F1
#
_cell.length_a   1.000
_cell.length_b   1.000
_cell.length_c   1.000
_cell.angle_alpha   90.00
_cell.angle_beta   90.00
_cell.angle_gamma   90.00
#
_symmetry.space_group_name_H-M   'P 1'
#
loop_
_entity.id
_entity.type
_entity.pdbx_description
1 polymer ?
#
loop_
_entity_poly.entity_id
_entity_poly.type
_entity_poly.pdbx_seq_one_letter_code
_entity_poly.pdbx_strand_id
1 'polypeptide(L)' 'MIIECAIVGKATHIITGDKHLLSLVEYQNIQIVKAKDFLDFLDQNNNHQL' A
#
# COMPACT_ATOMS: atom_id res chain seq x y z
N MET A 1 7.31 8.31 12.57
CA MET A 1 5.96 7.75 12.45
C MET A 1 5.66 7.53 10.98
N ILE A 2 5.47 6.29 10.52
CA ILE A 2 5.42 5.99 9.07
C ILE A 2 4.20 6.61 8.37
N ILE A 3 3.07 6.74 9.09
CA ILE A 3 1.81 7.29 8.56
C ILE A 3 1.96 8.78 8.21
N GLU A 4 2.54 9.60 9.09
CA GLU A 4 2.81 11.02 8.80
C GLU A 4 3.67 11.21 7.56
N CYS A 5 4.72 10.39 7.42
CA CYS A 5 5.59 10.44 6.26
C CYS A 5 4.83 10.12 4.97
N ALA A 6 3.89 9.16 5.03
CA ALA A 6 3.06 8.82 3.89
C ALA A 6 2.12 9.99 3.52
N ILE A 7 1.52 10.68 4.50
CA ILE A 7 0.67 11.85 4.27
C ILE A 7 1.47 13.00 3.66
N VAL A 8 2.58 13.39 4.29
CA VAL A 8 3.44 14.49 3.82
C VAL A 8 4.06 14.17 2.45
N GLY A 9 4.44 12.91 2.25
CA GLY A 9 4.96 12.40 0.98
C GLY A 9 3.90 12.18 -0.09
N LYS A 10 2.62 12.40 0.20
CA LYS A 10 1.48 12.14 -0.71
C LYS A 10 1.52 10.72 -1.29
N ALA A 11 1.91 9.75 -0.46
CA ALA A 11 1.96 8.36 -0.85
C ALA A 11 0.55 7.83 -1.05
N THR A 12 0.38 6.95 -2.05
CA THR A 12 -0.88 6.25 -2.29
C THR A 12 -0.96 4.94 -1.50
N HIS A 13 0.19 4.37 -1.13
CA HIS A 13 0.28 3.07 -0.45
C HIS A 13 1.37 3.08 0.63
N ILE A 14 1.10 2.38 1.74
CA ILE A 14 2.09 1.94 2.72
C ILE A 14 2.21 0.42 2.56
N ILE A 15 3.39 -0.05 2.14
CA ILE A 15 3.68 -1.48 2.01
C ILE A 15 4.38 -1.95 3.27
N THR A 16 3.76 -2.85 4.03
CA THR A 16 4.31 -3.28 5.33
C THR A 16 3.91 -4.72 5.70
N GLY A 17 4.72 -5.34 6.57
CA GLY A 17 4.40 -6.61 7.23
C GLY A 17 3.91 -6.43 8.67
N ASP A 18 3.85 -5.19 9.17
CA ASP A 18 3.41 -4.88 10.54
C ASP A 18 1.91 -5.15 10.71
N LYS A 19 1.55 -6.00 11.67
CA LYS A 19 0.15 -6.42 11.90
C LYS A 19 -0.75 -5.29 12.39
N HIS A 20 -0.23 -4.37 13.19
CA HIS A 20 -1.02 -3.26 13.72
C HIS A 20 -1.35 -2.28 12.58
N LEU A 21 -0.38 -1.94 11.75
CA LEU A 21 -0.63 -1.09 10.58
C LEU A 21 -1.57 -1.76 9.58
N LEU A 22 -1.37 -3.05 9.30
CA LEU A 22 -2.25 -3.80 8.40
C LEU A 22 -3.69 -3.88 8.90
N SER A 23 -3.93 -3.83 10.21
CA SER A 23 -5.29 -3.80 10.78
C SER A 23 -6.06 -2.51 10.49
N LEU A 24 -5.36 -1.43 10.13
CA LEU A 24 -6.00 -0.17 9.75
C LEU A 24 -6.63 -0.24 8.36
N VAL A 25 -6.10 -1.11 7.48
CA VAL A 25 -6.49 -1.30 6.07
C VAL A 25 -6.23 -0.07 5.19
N GLU A 26 -6.73 1.09 5.61
CA GLU A 26 -6.60 2.37 4.91
C GLU A 26 -6.51 3.51 5.94
N TYR A 27 -5.76 4.56 5.61
CA TYR A 27 -5.73 5.80 6.40
C TYR A 27 -5.66 7.02 5.49
N GLN A 28 -6.66 7.91 5.56
CA GLN A 28 -6.73 9.13 4.72
C GLN A 28 -6.44 8.85 3.22
N ASN A 29 -7.10 7.82 2.66
CA ASN A 29 -6.97 7.39 1.26
C ASN A 29 -5.61 6.75 0.92
N ILE A 30 -4.77 6.48 1.91
CA ILE A 30 -3.52 5.76 1.77
C ILE A 30 -3.78 4.30 2.10
N GLN A 31 -3.65 3.42 1.11
CA GLN A 31 -3.89 1.99 1.29
C GLN A 31 -2.73 1.33 2.03
N ILE A 32 -3.03 0.47 3.01
CA ILE A 32 -2.02 -0.23 3.81
C ILE A 32 -2.08 -1.72 3.44
N VAL A 33 -1.09 -2.18 2.70
CA VAL A 33 -1.11 -3.49 2.04
C VAL A 33 0.15 -4.29 2.36
N LYS A 34 0.05 -5.61 2.21
CA LYS A 34 1.24 -6.47 2.23
C LYS A 34 2.00 -6.34 0.93
N ALA A 35 3.31 -6.57 0.99
CA ALA A 35 4.17 -6.56 -0.20
C ALA A 35 3.70 -7.55 -1.28
N LYS A 36 3.28 -8.77 -0.89
CA LYS A 36 2.77 -9.76 -1.82
C LYS A 36 1.54 -9.25 -2.58
N ASP A 37 0.55 -8.76 -1.84
CA ASP A 37 -0.72 -8.30 -2.44
C ASP A 37 -0.48 -7.12 -3.40
N PHE A 38 0.48 -6.25 -3.07
CA PHE A 38 0.89 -5.14 -3.93
C PHE A 38 1.58 -5.62 -5.22
N LEU A 39 2.48 -6.61 -5.12
CA LEU A 39 3.13 -7.19 -6.30
C LEU A 39 2.11 -7.92 -7.20
N ASP A 40 1.22 -8.71 -6.60
CA ASP A 40 0.15 -9.39 -7.33
C ASP A 40 -0.72 -8.37 -8.09
N PHE A 41 -1.06 -7.22 -7.47
CA PHE A 41 -1.76 -6.11 -8.13
C PHE A 41 -0.97 -5.51 -9.30
N LEU A 42 0.33 -5.31 -9.17
CA LEU A 42 1.17 -4.79 -10.25
C LEU A 42 1.24 -5.77 -11.42
N ASP A 43 1.38 -7.06 -11.14
CA ASP A 43 1.45 -8.10 -12.17
C ASP A 43 0.14 -8.20 -12.98
N GLN A 44 -1.02 -8.08 -12.33
CA GLN A 44 -2.31 -8.05 -13.04
C GLN A 44 -2.45 -6.83 -13.94
N ASN A 45 -1.96 -5.66 -13.52
CA ASN A 45 -2.00 -4.45 -14.35
C ASN A 45 -1.04 -4.53 -15.55
N ASN A 46 0.13 -5.15 -15.39
CA ASN A 46 1.11 -5.29 -16.46
C ASN A 46 0.66 -6.26 -17.57
N ASN A 47 -0.17 -7.26 -17.24
CA ASN A 47 -0.66 -8.26 -18.20
C ASN A 47 -1.82 -7.76 -19.09
N HIS A 48 -2.34 -6.55 -18.86
CA HIS A 48 -3.41 -5.95 -19.67
C HIS A 48 -2.92 -5.01 -20.78
N GLN A 49 -1.61 -4.99 -21.06
CA GLN A 49 -0.98 -4.09 -22.03
C GLN A 49 -0.31 -4.81 -23.21
N LEU A 50 -0.91 -5.91 -23.68
CA LEU A 50 -0.59 -6.55 -24.97
C LEU A 50 -1.44 -5.97 -26.11
#